data_AF-A0A644WTA8-F1
#
_entry.id   AF-A0A644WTA8-F1
#
_cell.length_a   1.000
_cell.length_b   1.000
_cell.length_c   1.000
_cell.angle_alpha   90.00
_cell.angle_beta   90.00
_cell.angle_gamma   90.00
#
_symmetry.space_group_name_H-M   'P 1'
#
loop_
_entity.id
_entity.type
_entity.pdbx_description
1 polymer ?
#
loop_
_entity_poly.entity_id
_entity_poly.type
_entity_poly.pdbx_seq_one_letter_code
_entity_poly.pdbx_strand_id
1 'polypeptide(L)'
;MAELNKQFQDFLNKEGEFTPEKTQEMMMVTTSSLDNDKVGLGITDYQPRIQGYFFDYYEKDNRLILLMGFDGKDSNRFITPVEIPIYISEVAGDSWFTVIKFKDNYVFSARFEGDLFYGERAKLIPVLNTAKGKVIAILLNVDTYSKEGAGDDEYSRIVCGYIDEVNPKVDLSFGLFQLIPSNDIEYDWEDQNGDSDSILKIISCDDISNINISDVPIMHSIAYFAGEDE
;
A
#
# COMPACT_ATOMS: atom_id res chain seq x y z
N MET A 1 12.76 -3.65 -16.86
CA MET A 1 12.81 -2.20 -17.15
C MET A 1 11.96 -1.82 -18.35
N ALA A 2 12.25 -2.26 -19.57
CA ALA A 2 11.39 -1.94 -20.73
C ALA A 2 9.93 -2.43 -20.56
N GLU A 3 9.73 -3.66 -20.08
CA GLU A 3 8.40 -4.21 -19.82
C GLU A 3 7.64 -3.46 -18.72
N LEU A 4 8.31 -3.20 -17.58
CA LEU A 4 7.72 -2.44 -16.47
C LEU A 4 7.34 -1.01 -16.90
N ASN A 5 8.18 -0.35 -17.70
CA ASN A 5 7.84 0.95 -18.29
C ASN A 5 6.60 0.88 -19.18
N LYS A 6 6.48 -0.18 -19.98
CA LYS A 6 5.30 -0.38 -20.80
C LYS A 6 4.06 -0.59 -19.91
N GLN A 7 4.15 -1.41 -18.86
CA GLN A 7 3.05 -1.58 -17.91
C GLN A 7 2.65 -0.26 -17.23
N PHE A 8 3.61 0.60 -16.89
CA PHE A 8 3.31 1.93 -16.35
C PHE A 8 2.53 2.78 -17.35
N GLN A 9 2.97 2.82 -18.61
CA GLN A 9 2.29 3.59 -19.65
C GLN A 9 0.90 3.03 -19.95
N ASP A 10 0.78 1.71 -20.07
CA ASP A 10 -0.51 1.04 -20.29
C ASP A 10 -1.47 1.33 -19.12
N PHE A 11 -0.99 1.30 -17.87
CA PHE A 11 -1.79 1.63 -16.70
C PHE A 11 -2.26 3.07 -16.69
N LEU A 12 -1.33 4.03 -16.84
CA LEU A 12 -1.60 5.47 -16.82
C LEU A 12 -2.58 5.87 -17.94
N ASN A 13 -2.48 5.23 -19.11
CA ASN A 13 -3.34 5.50 -20.28
C ASN A 13 -4.61 4.64 -20.32
N LYS A 14 -4.81 3.72 -19.36
CA LYS A 14 -5.95 2.78 -19.30
C LYS A 14 -6.03 1.83 -20.51
N GLU A 15 -4.88 1.36 -21.00
CA GLU A 15 -4.73 0.50 -22.16
C GLU A 15 -4.34 -0.94 -21.79
N GLY A 16 -4.38 -1.85 -22.78
CA GLY A 16 -3.89 -3.21 -22.63
C GLY A 16 -4.67 -4.04 -21.61
N GLU A 17 -4.02 -4.47 -20.54
CA GLU A 17 -4.64 -5.18 -19.40
C GLU A 17 -5.32 -4.24 -18.40
N PHE A 18 -5.09 -2.93 -18.53
CA PHE A 18 -5.56 -1.92 -17.60
C PHE A 18 -6.75 -1.12 -18.14
N THR A 19 -7.59 -1.65 -19.01
CA THR A 19 -8.85 -0.97 -19.33
C THR A 19 -9.74 -0.91 -18.08
N PRO A 20 -10.68 0.03 -17.97
CA PRO A 20 -11.59 0.10 -16.83
C PRO A 20 -12.28 -1.23 -16.53
N GLU A 21 -12.74 -1.94 -17.57
CA GLU A 21 -13.44 -3.21 -17.43
C GLU A 21 -12.53 -4.31 -16.84
N LYS A 22 -11.32 -4.46 -17.38
CA LYS A 22 -10.36 -5.46 -16.87
C LYS A 22 -9.87 -5.12 -15.47
N THR A 23 -9.70 -3.83 -15.18
CA THR A 23 -9.30 -3.37 -13.84
C THR A 23 -10.36 -3.77 -12.82
N GLN A 24 -11.64 -3.53 -13.14
CA GLN A 24 -12.75 -3.94 -12.30
C GLN A 24 -12.82 -5.45 -12.08
N GLU A 25 -12.52 -6.27 -13.11
CA GLU A 25 -12.45 -7.74 -12.98
C GLU A 25 -11.31 -8.21 -12.06
N MET A 26 -10.20 -7.45 -11.99
CA MET A 26 -9.06 -7.75 -11.12
C MET A 26 -9.26 -7.31 -9.66
N MET A 27 -10.21 -6.42 -9.39
CA MET A 27 -10.41 -5.86 -8.06
C MET A 27 -10.96 -6.88 -7.07
N MET A 28 -10.60 -6.68 -5.81
CA MET A 28 -11.28 -7.39 -4.72
C MET A 28 -12.63 -6.72 -4.46
N VAL A 29 -13.63 -7.56 -4.18
CA VAL A 29 -14.99 -7.11 -3.85
C VAL A 29 -14.96 -6.37 -2.51
N THR A 30 -15.43 -5.13 -2.50
CA THR A 30 -15.48 -4.24 -1.33
C THR A 30 -16.71 -4.51 -0.46
N THR A 31 -16.89 -3.73 0.60
CA THR A 31 -17.88 -3.96 1.67
C THR A 31 -19.33 -3.63 1.30
N SER A 32 -19.55 -2.89 0.21
CA SER A 32 -20.86 -2.43 -0.25
C SER A 32 -21.19 -3.00 -1.64
N SER A 33 -22.50 -3.22 -1.89
CA SER A 33 -23.02 -3.49 -3.24
C SER A 33 -22.90 -2.20 -4.06
N LEU A 34 -21.73 -1.98 -4.64
CA LEU A 34 -21.43 -0.72 -5.30
C LEU A 34 -22.00 -0.68 -6.72
N ASP A 35 -22.49 0.49 -7.10
CA ASP A 35 -22.80 0.79 -8.49
C ASP A 35 -21.51 0.72 -9.30
N ASN A 36 -21.48 -0.10 -10.35
CA ASN A 36 -20.27 -0.45 -11.08
C ASN A 36 -19.50 0.77 -11.61
N ASP A 37 -20.21 1.88 -11.85
CA ASP A 37 -19.67 3.12 -12.42
C ASP A 37 -18.83 3.94 -11.42
N LYS A 38 -18.80 3.57 -10.14
CA LYS A 38 -18.11 4.31 -9.07
C LYS A 38 -16.98 3.55 -8.39
N VAL A 39 -16.62 2.38 -8.91
CA VAL A 39 -15.65 1.47 -8.33
C VAL A 39 -14.31 1.62 -9.05
N GLY A 40 -13.26 1.98 -8.32
CA GLY A 40 -11.88 2.06 -8.82
C GLY A 40 -10.85 1.60 -7.78
N LEU A 41 -9.59 1.52 -8.18
CA LEU A 41 -8.46 1.22 -7.30
C LEU A 41 -8.30 2.34 -6.26
N GLY A 42 -8.98 2.16 -5.12
CA GLY A 42 -9.12 3.15 -4.06
C GLY A 42 -9.60 2.52 -2.75
N ILE A 43 -10.44 3.21 -1.98
CA ILE A 43 -10.85 2.75 -0.65
C ILE A 43 -11.66 1.45 -0.73
N THR A 44 -11.45 0.55 0.23
CA THR A 44 -12.08 -0.78 0.25
C THR A 44 -12.88 -1.11 1.49
N ASP A 45 -12.67 -0.36 2.59
CA ASP A 45 -13.36 -0.55 3.87
C ASP A 45 -13.35 0.74 4.71
N TYR A 46 -14.01 0.75 5.88
CA TYR A 46 -14.08 1.88 6.83
C TYR A 46 -12.73 2.17 7.52
N GLN A 47 -11.84 1.19 7.53
CA GLN A 47 -10.43 1.36 7.88
C GLN A 47 -9.65 1.79 6.62
N PRO A 48 -8.44 2.38 6.72
CA PRO A 48 -7.65 2.98 5.62
C PRO A 48 -7.07 1.92 4.69
N ARG A 49 -7.90 0.97 4.31
CA ARG A 49 -7.54 -0.14 3.46
C ARG A 49 -7.85 0.31 2.07
N ILE A 50 -6.79 0.51 1.30
CA ILE A 50 -6.88 0.94 -0.09
C ILE A 50 -6.41 -0.22 -0.94
N GLN A 51 -7.07 -0.44 -2.08
CA GLN A 51 -6.60 -1.39 -3.07
C GLN A 51 -5.91 -0.67 -4.21
N GLY A 52 -4.80 -1.24 -4.66
CA GLY A 52 -4.02 -0.75 -5.79
C GLY A 52 -3.42 -1.91 -6.56
N TYR A 53 -3.04 -1.64 -7.80
CA TYR A 53 -2.33 -2.61 -8.63
C TYR A 53 -0.85 -2.63 -8.24
N PHE A 54 -0.34 -3.79 -7.85
CA PHE A 54 1.04 -3.96 -7.44
C PHE A 54 1.93 -4.37 -8.62
N PHE A 55 2.73 -3.43 -9.13
CA PHE A 55 3.59 -3.68 -10.29
C PHE A 55 4.84 -4.47 -9.97
N ASP A 56 5.64 -3.95 -9.03
CA ASP A 56 6.92 -4.50 -8.65
C ASP A 56 7.38 -3.88 -7.33
N TYR A 57 8.42 -4.44 -6.72
CA TYR A 57 9.08 -3.87 -5.55
C TYR A 57 10.58 -3.83 -5.76
N TYR A 58 11.25 -2.97 -5.00
CA TYR A 58 12.70 -2.87 -5.00
C TYR A 58 13.21 -2.57 -3.60
N GLU A 59 14.52 -2.77 -3.42
CA GLU A 59 15.20 -2.39 -2.19
C GLU A 59 15.94 -1.06 -2.39
N LYS A 60 15.74 -0.13 -1.46
CA LYS A 60 16.48 1.14 -1.39
C LYS A 60 16.77 1.48 0.06
N ASP A 61 18.02 1.81 0.37
CA ASP A 61 18.46 2.15 1.72
C ASP A 61 18.03 1.10 2.78
N ASN A 62 18.14 -0.19 2.43
CA ASN A 62 17.72 -1.35 3.23
C ASN A 62 16.21 -1.43 3.51
N ARG A 63 15.38 -0.76 2.70
CA ARG A 63 13.91 -0.73 2.81
C ARG A 63 13.27 -1.37 1.60
N LEU A 64 12.13 -2.01 1.82
CA LEU A 64 11.31 -2.55 0.74
C LEU A 64 10.30 -1.51 0.30
N ILE A 65 10.34 -1.13 -0.97
CA ILE A 65 9.43 -0.14 -1.57
C ILE A 65 8.62 -0.83 -2.65
N LEU A 66 7.29 -0.72 -2.56
CA LEU A 66 6.33 -1.25 -3.53
C LEU A 66 5.94 -0.13 -4.51
N LEU A 67 5.82 -0.47 -5.78
CA LEU A 67 5.31 0.40 -6.85
C LEU A 67 3.84 0.07 -7.05
N MET A 68 2.97 1.00 -6.65
CA MET A 68 1.53 0.80 -6.57
C MET A 68 0.80 1.75 -7.51
N GLY A 69 -0.11 1.22 -8.33
CA GLY A 69 -1.01 1.99 -9.19
C GLY A 69 -2.39 2.17 -8.56
N PHE A 70 -2.92 3.39 -8.63
CA PHE A 70 -4.25 3.74 -8.13
C PHE A 70 -5.05 4.51 -9.17
N ASP A 71 -6.38 4.47 -9.02
CA ASP A 71 -7.27 5.41 -9.69
C ASP A 71 -7.32 6.69 -8.85
N GLY A 72 -7.19 7.85 -9.48
CA GLY A 72 -7.41 9.14 -8.85
C GLY A 72 -8.89 9.48 -8.79
N LYS A 73 -9.31 10.22 -7.76
CA LYS A 73 -10.68 10.78 -7.65
C LYS A 73 -11.04 11.71 -8.80
N ASP A 74 -10.03 12.27 -9.48
CA ASP A 74 -10.15 13.08 -10.69
C ASP A 74 -10.23 12.24 -11.98
N SER A 75 -10.37 10.91 -11.85
CA SER A 75 -10.34 9.92 -12.92
C SER A 75 -8.99 9.72 -13.61
N ASN A 76 -7.93 10.42 -13.22
CA ASN A 76 -6.58 10.18 -13.72
C ASN A 76 -5.89 9.10 -12.89
N ARG A 77 -5.17 8.19 -13.53
CA ARG A 77 -4.37 7.19 -12.82
C ARG A 77 -3.01 7.72 -12.45
N PHE A 78 -2.47 7.20 -11.35
CA PHE A 78 -1.13 7.52 -10.91
C PHE A 78 -0.45 6.30 -10.29
N ILE A 79 0.87 6.31 -10.32
CA ILE A 79 1.72 5.29 -9.70
C ILE A 79 2.53 5.98 -8.62
N THR A 80 2.53 5.44 -7.41
CA THR A 80 3.28 5.98 -6.27
C THR A 80 4.05 4.85 -5.57
N PRO A 81 5.24 5.12 -5.02
CA PRO A 81 5.88 4.20 -4.11
C PRO A 81 5.12 4.14 -2.78
N VAL A 82 5.17 2.98 -2.10
CA VAL A 82 4.74 2.82 -0.71
C VAL A 82 5.73 1.91 0.02
N GLU A 83 6.11 2.27 1.24
CA GLU A 83 7.16 1.60 2.00
C GLU A 83 6.61 0.52 2.94
N ILE A 84 7.28 -0.64 2.97
CA ILE A 84 7.15 -1.64 4.03
C ILE A 84 8.27 -1.43 5.05
N PRO A 85 7.96 -1.07 6.31
CA PRO A 85 8.96 -0.75 7.32
C PRO A 85 9.56 -2.01 7.98
N ILE A 86 9.81 -3.09 7.23
CA ILE A 86 10.25 -4.39 7.81
C ILE A 86 11.58 -4.29 8.56
N TYR A 87 12.41 -3.29 8.24
CA TYR A 87 13.70 -3.06 8.89
C TYR A 87 13.57 -2.83 10.40
N ILE A 88 12.47 -2.25 10.90
CA ILE A 88 12.28 -2.09 12.34
C ILE A 88 11.98 -3.43 13.00
N SER A 89 11.19 -4.28 12.37
CA SER A 89 10.88 -5.63 12.87
C SER A 89 12.13 -6.51 12.93
N GLU A 90 13.04 -6.37 11.96
CA GLU A 90 14.31 -7.11 11.91
C GLU A 90 15.26 -6.75 13.08
N VAL A 91 15.13 -5.54 13.65
CA VAL A 91 15.98 -5.04 14.73
C VAL A 91 15.31 -5.16 16.10
N ALA A 92 14.03 -4.80 16.19
CA ALA A 92 13.26 -4.82 17.44
C ALA A 92 12.78 -6.23 17.82
N GLY A 93 12.79 -7.19 16.88
CA GLY A 93 12.41 -8.58 17.15
C GLY A 93 10.91 -8.82 17.34
N ASP A 94 10.10 -7.77 17.19
CA ASP A 94 8.66 -7.83 17.24
C ASP A 94 8.07 -7.80 15.82
N SER A 95 7.07 -8.65 15.56
CA SER A 95 6.43 -8.72 14.24
C SER A 95 5.41 -7.61 14.04
N TRP A 96 5.85 -6.47 13.50
CA TRP A 96 5.00 -5.27 13.36
C TRP A 96 4.32 -5.16 11.99
N PHE A 97 4.66 -6.02 11.04
CA PHE A 97 4.08 -6.01 9.70
C PHE A 97 3.10 -7.16 9.50
N THR A 98 1.88 -6.86 9.05
CA THR A 98 0.84 -7.86 8.87
C THR A 98 0.68 -8.26 7.40
N VAL A 99 0.57 -9.56 7.12
CA VAL A 99 0.20 -10.08 5.80
C VAL A 99 -1.09 -10.88 5.93
N ILE A 100 -2.06 -10.59 5.07
CA ILE A 100 -3.36 -11.24 5.08
C ILE A 100 -3.58 -11.91 3.72
N LYS A 101 -3.59 -13.24 3.69
CA LYS A 101 -4.08 -13.97 2.51
C LYS A 101 -5.58 -14.23 2.67
N PHE A 102 -6.38 -13.62 1.82
CA PHE A 102 -7.82 -13.86 1.79
C PHE A 102 -8.11 -15.20 1.09
N LYS A 103 -9.06 -15.98 1.65
CA LYS A 103 -9.57 -17.21 1.03
C LYS A 103 -10.54 -16.95 -0.11
N ASP A 104 -11.25 -15.83 -0.05
CA ASP A 104 -12.27 -15.42 -0.99
C ASP A 104 -11.96 -14.01 -1.50
N ASN A 105 -12.50 -13.62 -2.65
CA ASN A 105 -12.26 -12.31 -3.25
C ASN A 105 -13.03 -11.15 -2.56
N TYR A 106 -13.37 -11.27 -1.27
CA TYR A 106 -14.19 -10.30 -0.53
C TYR A 106 -13.42 -9.70 0.64
N VAL A 107 -13.17 -8.39 0.65
CA VAL A 107 -12.32 -7.73 1.67
C VAL A 107 -12.91 -7.85 3.08
N PHE A 108 -14.22 -7.66 3.27
CA PHE A 108 -14.86 -7.59 4.59
C PHE A 108 -15.18 -8.96 5.21
N SER A 109 -15.62 -9.90 4.38
CA SER A 109 -16.10 -11.21 4.83
C SER A 109 -15.05 -12.32 4.66
N ALA A 110 -13.89 -12.01 4.06
CA ALA A 110 -12.88 -13.03 3.82
C ALA A 110 -12.39 -13.64 5.12
N ARG A 111 -12.30 -14.97 5.08
CA ARG A 111 -11.49 -15.72 6.02
C ARG A 111 -10.02 -15.54 5.65
N PHE A 112 -9.17 -15.43 6.65
CA PHE A 112 -7.72 -15.31 6.45
C PHE A 112 -7.03 -16.66 6.63
N GLU A 113 -5.90 -16.85 5.97
CA GLU A 113 -5.02 -17.98 6.17
C GLU A 113 -3.54 -17.57 6.14
N GLY A 114 -2.69 -18.42 6.71
CA GLY A 114 -1.25 -18.18 6.81
C GLY A 114 -0.83 -17.46 8.09
N ASP A 115 0.45 -17.11 8.14
CA ASP A 115 1.01 -16.30 9.23
C ASP A 115 0.47 -14.88 9.09
N LEU A 116 -0.01 -14.29 10.18
CA LEU A 116 -0.41 -12.89 10.17
C LEU A 116 0.79 -11.98 10.30
N PHE A 117 1.83 -12.44 10.98
CA PHE A 117 2.89 -11.60 11.52
C PHE A 117 4.21 -11.85 10.82
N TYR A 118 4.70 -10.85 10.09
CA TYR A 118 5.95 -10.90 9.36
C TYR A 118 6.97 -9.96 10.00
N GLY A 119 8.05 -10.55 10.54
CA GLY A 119 9.18 -9.82 11.10
C GLY A 119 10.48 -9.98 10.31
N GLU A 120 10.47 -10.79 9.25
CA GLU A 120 11.67 -11.15 8.49
C GLU A 120 11.45 -10.98 6.99
N ARG A 121 12.35 -10.25 6.33
CA ARG A 121 12.32 -10.04 4.87
C ARG A 121 12.30 -11.35 4.08
N ALA A 122 13.03 -12.36 4.53
CA ALA A 122 13.10 -13.67 3.86
C ALA A 122 11.73 -14.37 3.76
N LYS A 123 10.83 -14.13 4.73
CA LYS A 123 9.45 -14.65 4.70
C LYS A 123 8.55 -13.80 3.80
N LEU A 124 8.76 -12.49 3.77
CA LEU A 124 7.94 -11.54 3.03
C LEU A 124 8.20 -11.58 1.51
N ILE A 125 9.45 -11.75 1.07
CA ILE A 125 9.83 -11.76 -0.36
C ILE A 125 9.02 -12.77 -1.20
N PRO A 126 8.85 -14.04 -0.79
CA PRO A 126 8.01 -14.99 -1.52
C PRO A 126 6.55 -14.53 -1.69
N VAL A 127 6.00 -13.84 -0.69
CA VAL A 127 4.64 -13.28 -0.74
C VAL A 127 4.58 -12.17 -1.78
N LEU A 128 5.52 -11.23 -1.75
CA LEU A 128 5.59 -10.14 -2.73
C LEU A 128 5.78 -10.67 -4.16
N ASN A 129 6.60 -11.70 -4.35
CA ASN A 129 6.76 -12.33 -5.66
C ASN A 129 5.46 -12.96 -6.17
N THR A 130 4.64 -13.52 -5.28
CA THR A 130 3.34 -14.12 -5.63
C THR A 130 2.26 -13.08 -5.90
N ALA A 131 2.34 -11.93 -5.21
CA ALA A 131 1.37 -10.84 -5.34
C ALA A 131 1.67 -9.88 -6.50
N LYS A 132 2.88 -9.92 -7.06
CA LYS A 132 3.29 -9.08 -8.18
C LYS A 132 2.34 -9.26 -9.37
N GLY A 133 1.93 -8.15 -9.97
CA GLY A 133 0.99 -8.11 -11.09
C GLY A 133 -0.47 -8.33 -10.68
N LYS A 134 -0.80 -8.23 -9.39
CA LYS A 134 -2.17 -8.40 -8.87
C LYS A 134 -2.64 -7.11 -8.18
N VAL A 135 -3.95 -6.98 -8.04
CA VAL A 135 -4.54 -6.01 -7.11
C VAL A 135 -4.34 -6.53 -5.69
N ILE A 136 -3.76 -5.70 -4.83
CA ILE A 136 -3.63 -5.96 -3.41
C ILE A 136 -4.25 -4.81 -2.62
N ALA A 137 -4.67 -5.12 -1.41
CA ALA A 137 -5.10 -4.14 -0.43
C ALA A 137 -3.92 -3.84 0.50
N ILE A 138 -3.76 -2.58 0.87
CA ILE A 138 -2.76 -2.14 1.83
C ILE A 138 -3.44 -1.32 2.91
N LEU A 139 -2.93 -1.41 4.13
CA LEU A 139 -3.35 -0.57 5.24
C LEU A 139 -2.23 0.42 5.53
N LEU A 140 -2.49 1.70 5.27
CA LEU A 140 -1.50 2.76 5.49
C LEU A 140 -1.33 3.02 6.99
N ASN A 141 -0.16 3.51 7.36
CA ASN A 141 0.10 4.00 8.71
C ASN A 141 -0.42 5.43 8.84
N VAL A 142 -1.40 5.63 9.71
CA VAL A 142 -2.15 6.87 9.86
C VAL A 142 -2.17 7.41 11.29
N ASP A 143 -1.56 6.67 12.21
CA ASP A 143 -1.46 7.05 13.60
C ASP A 143 -0.03 7.50 13.89
N THR A 144 0.09 8.58 14.66
CA THR A 144 1.39 8.96 15.22
C THR A 144 1.65 8.18 16.50
N TYR A 145 2.91 7.83 16.73
CA TYR A 145 3.33 7.15 17.94
C TYR A 145 3.92 8.15 18.93
N SER A 146 3.58 7.96 20.22
CA SER A 146 4.20 8.70 21.31
C SER A 146 5.53 8.06 21.71
N LYS A 147 6.50 8.89 22.10
CA LYS A 147 7.73 8.45 22.75
C LYS A 147 7.65 8.49 24.28
N GLU A 148 6.48 8.82 24.83
CA GLU A 148 6.29 8.91 26.26
C GLU A 148 6.58 7.56 26.94
N GLY A 149 7.38 7.58 28.00
CA GLY A 149 7.76 6.38 28.73
C GLY A 149 8.91 5.58 28.09
N ALA A 150 9.47 6.03 26.97
CA ALA A 150 10.67 5.40 26.40
C ALA A 150 11.86 5.49 27.37
N GLY A 151 12.58 4.37 27.53
CA GLY A 151 13.81 4.31 28.32
C GLY A 151 15.01 4.94 27.59
N ASP A 152 16.20 4.81 28.17
CA ASP A 152 17.47 5.22 27.55
C ASP A 152 18.36 4.01 27.17
N ASP A 153 17.74 2.85 26.98
CA ASP A 153 18.42 1.67 26.44
C ASP A 153 18.48 1.68 24.90
N GLU A 154 19.29 0.78 24.34
CA GLU A 154 19.52 0.67 22.90
C GLU A 154 18.22 0.42 22.12
N TYR A 155 17.36 -0.45 22.63
CA TYR A 155 16.05 -0.74 22.02
C TYR A 155 15.17 0.51 21.99
N SER A 156 15.06 1.23 23.11
CA SER A 156 14.28 2.47 23.22
C SER A 156 14.78 3.55 22.25
N ARG A 157 16.10 3.66 22.04
CA ARG A 157 16.68 4.60 21.07
C ARG A 157 16.35 4.21 19.62
N ILE A 158 16.38 2.92 19.30
CA ILE A 158 15.99 2.40 17.98
C ILE A 158 14.52 2.69 17.70
N VAL A 159 13.63 2.36 18.64
CA VAL A 159 12.19 2.62 18.51
C VAL A 159 11.91 4.13 18.42
N CYS A 160 12.55 4.97 19.24
CA CYS A 160 12.38 6.41 19.16
C CYS A 160 12.84 6.99 17.81
N GLY A 161 13.93 6.47 17.24
CA GLY A 161 14.40 6.86 15.91
C GLY A 161 13.42 6.46 14.80
N TYR A 162 12.81 5.28 14.91
CA TYR A 162 11.72 4.88 14.03
C TYR A 162 10.53 5.83 14.15
N ILE A 163 10.09 6.16 15.37
CA ILE A 163 8.98 7.08 15.62
C ILE A 163 9.25 8.47 15.00
N ASP A 164 10.48 8.99 15.14
CA ASP A 164 10.89 10.26 14.51
C ASP A 164 10.77 10.24 12.99
N GLU A 165 11.02 9.09 12.38
CA GLU A 165 10.98 8.93 10.94
C GLU A 165 9.56 8.74 10.41
N VAL A 166 8.73 7.97 11.11
CA VAL A 166 7.41 7.59 10.59
C VAL A 166 6.32 8.60 10.91
N ASN A 167 6.39 9.30 12.05
CA ASN A 167 5.36 10.27 12.42
C ASN A 167 5.19 11.39 11.36
N PRO A 168 6.26 11.98 10.78
CA PRO A 168 6.12 12.96 9.71
C PRO A 168 5.49 12.40 8.42
N LYS A 169 5.56 11.09 8.19
CA LYS A 169 5.02 10.43 7.00
C LYS A 169 3.51 10.15 7.09
N VAL A 170 2.90 10.34 8.26
CA VAL A 170 1.44 10.19 8.45
C VAL A 170 0.66 11.15 7.54
N ASP A 171 1.15 12.38 7.36
CA ASP A 171 0.54 13.36 6.45
C ASP A 171 0.54 12.87 4.99
N LEU A 172 1.55 12.11 4.58
CA LEU A 172 1.60 11.49 3.26
C LEU A 172 0.59 10.34 3.14
N SER A 173 0.38 9.56 4.20
CA SER A 173 -0.67 8.54 4.19
C SER A 173 -2.04 9.16 3.97
N PHE A 174 -2.38 10.23 4.70
CA PHE A 174 -3.61 11.00 4.46
C PHE A 174 -3.63 11.67 3.08
N GLY A 175 -2.49 12.17 2.61
CA GLY A 175 -2.36 12.74 1.27
C GLY A 175 -2.72 11.73 0.19
N LEU A 176 -2.27 10.48 0.33
CA LEU A 176 -2.63 9.38 -0.56
C LEU A 176 -4.14 9.06 -0.48
N PHE A 177 -4.73 9.01 0.71
CA PHE A 177 -6.19 8.85 0.87
C PHE A 177 -6.99 9.91 0.13
N GLN A 178 -6.56 11.15 0.20
CA GLN A 178 -7.25 12.28 -0.42
C GLN A 178 -7.19 12.23 -1.96
N LEU A 179 -6.29 11.45 -2.56
CA LEU A 179 -6.14 11.35 -4.01
C LEU A 179 -7.00 10.25 -4.64
N ILE A 180 -7.42 9.24 -3.89
CA ILE A 180 -8.10 8.04 -4.40
C ILE A 180 -9.63 8.14 -4.28
N PRO A 181 -10.41 7.39 -5.07
CA PRO A 181 -11.86 7.35 -4.93
C PRO A 181 -12.27 6.67 -3.63
N SER A 182 -13.34 7.18 -3.01
CA SER A 182 -13.96 6.56 -1.82
C SER A 182 -14.72 5.28 -2.15
N ASN A 183 -15.02 5.02 -3.43
CA ASN A 183 -15.86 3.91 -3.85
C ASN A 183 -17.21 3.88 -3.11
N ASP A 184 -17.83 5.03 -2.86
CA ASP A 184 -19.05 5.18 -2.03
C ASP A 184 -18.95 4.53 -0.63
N ILE A 185 -17.73 4.40 -0.09
CA ILE A 185 -17.49 3.95 1.29
C ILE A 185 -17.33 5.19 2.17
N GLU A 186 -18.14 5.27 3.22
CA GLU A 186 -17.96 6.24 4.30
C GLU A 186 -16.84 5.78 5.23
N TYR A 187 -15.95 6.68 5.63
CA TYR A 187 -14.82 6.41 6.53
C TYR A 187 -14.60 7.57 7.49
N ASP A 188 -14.07 7.29 8.68
CA ASP A 188 -14.04 8.25 9.80
C ASP A 188 -13.04 9.41 9.63
N TRP A 189 -12.30 9.48 8.52
CA TRP A 189 -11.10 10.31 8.38
C TRP A 189 -11.19 11.34 7.26
N GLU A 190 -12.39 11.61 6.77
CA GLU A 190 -12.65 12.62 5.73
C GLU A 190 -12.17 14.03 6.13
N ASP A 191 -12.17 14.34 7.43
CA ASP A 191 -11.76 15.64 7.96
C ASP A 191 -10.24 15.77 8.21
N GLN A 192 -9.47 14.69 8.07
CA GLN A 192 -8.01 14.75 8.24
C GLN A 192 -7.34 15.37 7.02
N ASN A 193 -6.49 16.38 7.26
CA ASN A 193 -5.70 17.00 6.21
C ASN A 193 -4.37 16.26 6.04
N GLY A 194 -4.12 15.74 4.84
CA GLY A 194 -2.82 15.22 4.44
C GLY A 194 -2.13 16.11 3.41
N ASP A 195 -0.89 15.74 3.09
CA ASP A 195 -0.08 16.40 2.06
C ASP A 195 -0.17 15.64 0.73
N SER A 196 -1.28 15.85 0.02
CA SER A 196 -1.53 15.21 -1.28
C SER A 196 -0.62 15.75 -2.40
N ASP A 197 -0.11 16.98 -2.27
CA ASP A 197 0.78 17.61 -3.26
C ASP A 197 2.19 16.98 -3.24
N SER A 198 2.62 16.48 -2.08
CA SER A 198 3.90 15.78 -1.93
C SER A 198 3.88 14.30 -2.32
N ILE A 199 2.73 13.74 -2.72
CA ILE A 199 2.66 12.35 -3.18
C ILE A 199 3.41 12.20 -4.51
N LEU A 200 4.47 11.40 -4.46
CA LEU A 200 5.31 11.12 -5.62
C LEU A 200 4.51 10.42 -6.72
N LYS A 201 4.61 10.95 -7.95
CA LYS A 201 4.00 10.34 -9.14
C LYS A 201 5.10 9.82 -10.06
N ILE A 202 5.13 8.50 -10.20
CA ILE A 202 6.05 7.79 -11.09
C ILE A 202 5.40 7.68 -12.46
N ILE A 203 6.11 8.13 -13.49
CA ILE A 203 5.69 7.97 -14.89
C ILE A 203 6.56 6.95 -15.62
N SER A 204 7.77 6.70 -15.12
CA SER A 204 8.72 5.74 -15.69
C SER A 204 9.65 5.16 -14.63
N CYS A 205 10.34 4.08 -14.97
CA CYS A 205 11.34 3.45 -14.13
C CYS A 205 12.54 4.37 -13.83
N ASP A 206 12.79 5.39 -14.64
CA ASP A 206 13.89 6.34 -14.41
C ASP A 206 13.63 7.17 -13.14
N ASP A 207 12.36 7.42 -12.82
CA ASP A 207 11.94 8.16 -11.62
C ASP A 207 12.31 7.40 -10.33
N ILE A 208 12.35 6.07 -10.40
CA ILE A 208 12.59 5.19 -9.23
C ILE A 208 13.94 5.51 -8.57
N SER A 209 14.95 5.76 -9.39
CA SER A 209 16.31 6.05 -8.92
C SER A 209 16.37 7.30 -8.02
N ASN A 210 15.49 8.26 -8.24
CA ASN A 210 15.49 9.57 -7.59
C ASN A 210 14.52 9.68 -6.41
N ILE A 211 13.79 8.60 -6.06
CA ILE A 211 12.82 8.62 -4.95
C ILE A 211 13.51 8.96 -3.63
N ASN A 212 13.02 9.99 -2.94
CA ASN A 212 13.44 10.30 -1.58
C ASN A 212 12.54 9.54 -0.60
N ILE A 213 13.15 8.72 0.27
CA ILE A 213 12.42 7.85 1.20
C ILE A 213 11.61 8.64 2.24
N SER A 214 11.97 9.89 2.55
CA SER A 214 11.15 10.73 3.44
C SER A 214 9.78 11.04 2.84
N ASP A 215 9.64 10.94 1.52
CA ASP A 215 8.45 11.36 0.77
C ASP A 215 7.63 10.14 0.31
N VAL A 216 7.84 8.99 0.96
CA VAL A 216 7.14 7.72 0.68
C VAL A 216 6.20 7.39 1.84
N PRO A 217 4.89 7.22 1.59
CA PRO A 217 3.95 6.76 2.61
C PRO A 217 4.33 5.38 3.14
N ILE A 218 4.04 5.11 4.40
CA ILE A 218 4.33 3.83 5.05
C ILE A 218 3.05 3.01 5.16
N MET A 219 3.14 1.72 4.85
CA MET A 219 2.07 0.75 5.11
C MET A 219 2.44 -0.13 6.31
N HIS A 220 1.44 -0.65 7.02
CA HIS A 220 1.65 -1.60 8.12
C HIS A 220 1.01 -2.97 7.86
N SER A 221 0.23 -3.11 6.78
CA SER A 221 -0.18 -4.41 6.29
C SER A 221 -0.39 -4.46 4.79
N ILE A 222 -0.25 -5.68 4.25
CA ILE A 222 -0.75 -6.06 2.92
C ILE A 222 -1.81 -7.14 3.06
N ALA A 223 -2.79 -7.11 2.18
CA ALA A 223 -3.80 -8.12 2.05
C ALA A 223 -4.02 -8.47 0.57
N TYR A 224 -4.14 -9.74 0.24
CA TYR A 224 -4.28 -10.16 -1.16
C TYR A 224 -5.13 -11.42 -1.27
N PHE A 225 -5.85 -11.54 -2.38
CA PHE A 225 -6.51 -12.77 -2.79
C PHE A 225 -5.61 -13.49 -3.81
N ALA A 226 -5.28 -14.75 -3.54
CA ALA A 226 -4.35 -15.47 -4.41
C ALA A 226 -5.01 -15.96 -5.72
N GLY A 227 -6.34 -16.09 -5.75
CA GLY A 227 -7.03 -17.04 -6.62
C GLY A 227 -6.80 -18.45 -6.07
N GLU A 228 -7.82 -19.31 -6.01
CA GLU A 228 -7.57 -20.70 -5.61
C GLU A 228 -6.55 -21.34 -6.58
N ASP A 229 -5.56 -22.03 -6.02
CA ASP A 229 -4.84 -23.08 -6.75
C ASP A 229 -5.86 -24.21 -6.96
N GLU A 230 -6.49 -24.30 -8.13
CA GLU A 230 -7.15 -25.55 -8.55
C GLU A 230 -6.11 -26.67 -8.78
#